data_AF-A0A3A9ER30-F1
#
_entry.id   AF-A0A3A9ER30-F1
#
_cell.length_a   1.000
_cell.length_b   1.000
_cell.length_c   1.000
_cell.angle_alpha   90.00
_cell.angle_beta   90.00
_cell.angle_gamma   90.00
#
_symmetry.space_group_name_H-M   'P 1'
#
loop_
_entity.id
_entity.type
_entity.pdbx_description
1 polymer ?
#
loop_
_entity_poly.entity_id
_entity_poly.type
_entity_poly.pdbx_seq_one_letter_code
_entity_poly.pdbx_strand_id
1 'polypeptide(L)'
;MGNISFDQLVEEYGREGVENGIFQLVKMAHSSVVALFGTYQIAANGIAQSIWSLAALAGVTMGLVFITVIGQCMGAGDAAQAEQYFKKLLKITLTVSLAWNVLVFAVTPVMMNFYQISDEAKQLVIILVLIHNVFNTVAFPMSGPLSNGLRAARDIKFTMIVSIASTVGGRLVFSLLLGLWLNLGVIGIAWAMCLDSAIRVVIFALWLKSGKWKEFKVI
;
A
#
# COMPACT_ATOMS: atom_id res chain seq x y z
N MET A 1 14.11 22.18 20.29
CA MET A 1 14.57 20.82 19.94
C MET A 1 14.64 20.02 21.24
N GLY A 2 13.56 19.33 21.61
CA GLY A 2 13.62 18.40 22.73
C GLY A 2 14.47 17.19 22.36
N ASN A 3 15.43 16.84 23.23
CA ASN A 3 16.28 15.67 23.05
C ASN A 3 15.41 14.41 23.13
N ILE A 4 15.25 13.72 22.01
CA ILE A 4 14.77 12.34 21.99
C ILE A 4 15.83 11.51 22.72
N SER A 5 15.46 10.78 23.77
CA SER A 5 16.46 9.95 24.48
C SER A 5 16.90 8.79 23.58
N PHE A 6 18.13 8.32 23.76
CA PHE A 6 18.64 7.16 23.04
C PHE A 6 17.72 5.94 23.19
N ASP A 7 17.13 5.75 24.37
CA ASP A 7 16.17 4.67 24.65
C ASP A 7 14.88 4.79 23.82
N GLN A 8 14.40 6.02 23.60
CA GLN A 8 13.22 6.27 22.74
C GLN A 8 13.52 5.93 21.29
N LEU A 9 14.70 6.27 20.79
CA LEU A 9 15.13 5.88 19.43
C LEU A 9 15.21 4.36 19.29
N VAL A 10 15.84 3.67 20.26
CA VAL A 10 15.95 2.21 20.24
C VAL A 10 14.56 1.54 20.23
N GLU A 11 13.61 2.05 21.01
CA GLU A 11 12.25 1.52 21.03
C GLU A 11 11.48 1.80 19.72
N GLU A 12 11.66 2.98 19.12
CA GLU A 12 11.04 3.38 17.86
C GLU A 12 11.58 2.54 16.68
N TYR A 13 12.92 2.44 16.54
CA TYR A 13 13.56 1.60 15.52
C TYR A 13 13.27 0.11 15.73
N GLY A 14 13.20 -0.35 16.98
CA GLY A 14 12.81 -1.72 17.30
C GLY A 14 11.41 -2.06 16.82
N ARG A 15 10.44 -1.15 17.00
CA ARG A 15 9.07 -1.33 16.53
C ARG A 15 8.96 -1.32 15.01
N GLU A 16 9.64 -0.40 14.33
CA GLU A 16 9.69 -0.38 12.85
C GLU A 16 10.32 -1.67 12.29
N GLY A 17 11.36 -2.19 12.95
CA GLY A 17 11.99 -3.46 12.58
C GLY A 17 11.03 -4.65 12.71
N VAL A 18 10.28 -4.73 13.83
CA VAL A 18 9.27 -5.78 14.04
C VAL A 18 8.14 -5.68 13.02
N GLU A 19 7.62 -4.48 12.77
CA GLU A 19 6.59 -4.26 11.75
C GLU A 19 7.07 -4.74 10.38
N ASN A 20 8.25 -4.30 9.95
CA ASN A 20 8.82 -4.72 8.67
C ASN A 20 9.01 -6.24 8.61
N GLY A 21 9.47 -6.86 9.70
CA GLY A 21 9.58 -8.32 9.81
C GLY A 21 8.24 -9.02 9.59
N ILE A 22 7.18 -8.57 10.28
CA ILE A 22 5.83 -9.10 10.12
C ILE A 22 5.35 -8.92 8.67
N PHE A 23 5.58 -7.76 8.07
CA PHE A 23 5.22 -7.52 6.67
C PHE A 23 5.90 -8.49 5.71
N GLN A 24 7.18 -8.78 5.91
CA GLN A 24 7.89 -9.74 5.08
C GLN A 24 7.35 -11.16 5.28
N LEU A 25 7.07 -11.57 6.51
CA LEU A 25 6.45 -12.86 6.79
C LEU A 25 5.07 -13.00 6.14
N VAL A 26 4.24 -11.96 6.21
CA VAL A 26 2.92 -11.96 5.54
C VAL A 26 3.07 -12.04 4.03
N LYS A 27 4.04 -11.33 3.44
CA LYS A 27 4.35 -11.45 2.01
C LYS A 27 4.78 -12.87 1.64
N MET A 28 5.62 -13.50 2.46
CA MET A 28 6.05 -14.88 2.25
C MET A 28 4.88 -15.85 2.30
N ALA A 29 4.06 -15.78 3.36
CA ALA A 29 2.88 -16.63 3.50
C ALA A 29 1.90 -16.47 2.34
N HIS A 30 1.68 -15.24 1.89
CA HIS A 30 0.86 -14.96 0.72
C HIS A 30 1.42 -15.60 -0.57
N SER A 31 2.73 -15.48 -0.81
CA SER A 31 3.38 -16.15 -1.95
C SER A 31 3.28 -17.67 -1.87
N SER A 32 3.34 -18.25 -0.67
CA SER A 32 3.12 -19.68 -0.46
C SER A 32 1.69 -20.11 -0.83
N VAL A 33 0.67 -19.28 -0.56
CA VAL A 33 -0.71 -19.55 -1.00
C VAL A 33 -0.82 -19.53 -2.51
N VAL A 34 -0.17 -18.57 -3.19
CA VAL A 34 -0.14 -18.50 -4.66
C VAL A 34 0.47 -19.77 -5.27
N ALA A 35 1.49 -20.34 -4.62
CA ALA A 35 2.15 -21.56 -5.08
C ALA A 35 1.27 -22.82 -5.04
N LEU A 36 0.09 -22.76 -4.41
CA LEU A 36 -0.90 -23.84 -4.40
C LEU A 36 -1.75 -23.90 -5.67
N PHE A 37 -1.67 -22.89 -6.54
CA PHE A 37 -2.45 -22.83 -7.77
C PHE A 37 -1.73 -23.41 -8.99
N GLY A 38 -2.46 -23.58 -10.09
CA GLY A 38 -1.90 -24.09 -11.34
C GLY A 38 -0.78 -23.21 -11.91
N THR A 39 0.17 -23.84 -12.61
CA THR A 39 1.38 -23.19 -13.16
C THR A 39 1.07 -21.93 -13.98
N TYR A 40 -0.01 -21.94 -14.77
CA TYR A 40 -0.43 -20.79 -15.56
C TYR A 40 -0.88 -19.61 -14.67
N GLN A 41 -1.52 -19.87 -13.53
CA GLN A 41 -1.94 -18.84 -12.57
C GLN A 41 -0.74 -18.25 -11.82
N ILE A 42 0.23 -19.09 -11.45
CA ILE A 42 1.49 -18.63 -10.84
C ILE A 42 2.24 -17.69 -11.79
N ALA A 43 2.38 -18.09 -13.06
CA ALA A 43 3.03 -17.27 -14.09
C ALA A 43 2.29 -15.94 -14.31
N ALA A 44 0.96 -15.99 -14.44
CA ALA A 44 0.15 -14.80 -14.59
C ALA A 44 0.26 -13.85 -13.38
N ASN A 45 0.24 -14.38 -12.16
CA ASN A 45 0.42 -13.58 -10.94
C ASN A 45 1.79 -12.89 -10.91
N GLY A 46 2.86 -13.60 -11.29
CA GLY A 46 4.20 -13.03 -11.35
C GLY A 46 4.28 -11.82 -12.29
N ILE A 47 3.77 -11.97 -13.51
CA ILE A 47 3.73 -10.88 -14.51
C ILE A 47 2.86 -9.72 -14.01
N ALA A 48 1.67 -10.01 -13.49
CA ALA A 48 0.77 -8.99 -12.96
C ALA A 48 1.41 -8.22 -11.78
N GLN A 49 2.14 -8.89 -10.89
CA GLN A 49 2.86 -8.24 -9.79
C GLN A 49 4.01 -7.35 -10.27
N SER A 50 4.72 -7.74 -11.33
CA SER A 50 5.74 -6.87 -11.94
C SER A 50 5.12 -5.59 -12.50
N ILE A 51 4.01 -5.71 -13.23
CA ILE A 51 3.28 -4.55 -13.77
C ILE A 51 2.73 -3.68 -12.64
N TRP A 52 2.18 -4.29 -11.59
CA TRP A 52 1.69 -3.58 -10.42
C TRP A 52 2.82 -2.82 -9.71
N SER A 53 4.00 -3.42 -9.57
CA SER A 53 5.16 -2.77 -8.94
C SER A 53 5.57 -1.51 -9.71
N LEU A 54 5.50 -1.54 -11.05
CA LEU A 54 5.70 -0.36 -11.89
C LEU A 54 4.64 0.70 -11.64
N ALA A 55 3.37 0.33 -11.54
CA ALA A 55 2.27 1.24 -11.22
C ALA A 55 2.38 1.84 -9.80
N ALA A 56 2.93 1.08 -8.85
CA ALA A 56 3.10 1.48 -7.46
C ALA A 56 4.21 2.52 -7.26
N LEU A 57 5.15 2.66 -8.20
CA LEU A 57 6.28 3.61 -8.09
C LEU A 57 5.82 5.04 -7.78
N ALA A 58 4.79 5.52 -8.47
CA ALA A 58 4.25 6.86 -8.23
C ALA A 58 3.81 7.06 -6.77
N GLY A 59 3.16 6.06 -6.17
CA GLY A 59 2.75 6.11 -4.77
C GLY A 59 3.94 5.97 -3.81
N VAL A 60 4.93 5.14 -4.11
CA VAL A 60 6.16 5.02 -3.29
C VAL A 60 6.92 6.36 -3.28
N THR A 61 7.11 6.99 -4.43
CA THR A 61 7.75 8.30 -4.55
C THR A 61 6.99 9.37 -3.77
N MET A 62 5.66 9.43 -3.92
CA MET A 62 4.85 10.37 -3.14
C MET A 62 4.93 10.08 -1.64
N GLY A 63 5.06 8.82 -1.22
CA GLY A 63 5.30 8.46 0.16
C GLY A 63 6.53 9.17 0.76
N LEU A 64 7.63 9.26 0.02
CA LEU A 64 8.82 10.00 0.45
C LEU A 64 8.55 11.50 0.57
N VAL A 65 7.81 12.08 -0.40
CA VAL A 65 7.41 13.49 -0.36
C VAL A 65 6.59 13.81 0.89
N PHE A 66 5.65 12.93 1.26
CA PHE A 66 4.87 13.09 2.49
C PHE A 66 5.76 13.07 3.73
N ILE A 67 6.70 12.12 3.84
CA ILE A 67 7.61 12.03 4.99
C ILE A 67 8.40 13.33 5.13
N THR A 68 8.98 13.82 4.04
CA THR A 68 9.81 15.03 4.07
C THR A 68 9.01 16.28 4.41
N VAL A 69 7.92 16.54 3.69
CA VAL A 69 7.14 17.79 3.86
C VAL A 69 6.43 17.82 5.21
N ILE A 70 5.75 16.72 5.58
CA ILE A 70 5.02 16.67 6.86
C ILE A 70 6.01 16.65 8.03
N GLY A 71 7.11 15.91 7.93
CA GLY A 71 8.16 15.90 8.95
C GLY A 71 8.75 17.29 9.21
N GLN A 72 8.96 18.09 8.15
CA GLN A 72 9.40 19.48 8.29
C GLN A 72 8.37 20.37 9.00
N CYS A 73 7.10 20.32 8.59
CA CYS A 73 6.05 21.12 9.23
C CYS A 73 5.87 20.75 10.71
N MET A 74 5.86 19.44 11.01
CA MET A 74 5.73 18.95 12.38
C MET A 74 6.97 19.26 13.22
N GLY A 75 8.17 19.18 12.66
CA GLY A 75 9.41 19.60 13.32
C GLY A 75 9.48 21.09 13.63
N ALA A 76 8.79 21.93 12.84
CA ALA A 76 8.61 23.35 13.09
C ALA A 76 7.48 23.68 14.08
N GLY A 77 6.74 22.66 14.56
CA GLY A 77 5.58 22.83 15.45
C GLY A 77 4.32 23.36 14.76
N ASP A 78 4.29 23.43 13.43
CA ASP A 78 3.18 23.97 12.64
C ASP A 78 2.26 22.85 12.12
N ALA A 79 1.44 22.30 13.02
CA ALA A 79 0.48 21.27 12.69
C ALA A 79 -0.62 21.74 11.72
N ALA A 80 -0.92 23.04 11.70
CA ALA A 80 -1.91 23.62 10.79
C ALA A 80 -1.39 23.59 9.34
N GLN A 81 -0.13 23.96 9.14
CA GLN A 81 0.52 23.86 7.85
C GLN A 81 0.69 22.40 7.40
N ALA A 82 1.02 21.48 8.32
CA ALA A 82 1.04 20.04 8.02
C ALA A 82 -0.31 19.55 7.48
N GLU A 83 -1.43 19.95 8.09
CA GLU A 83 -2.77 19.57 7.60
C GLU A 83 -3.05 20.10 6.19
N GLN A 84 -2.66 21.34 5.89
CA GLN A 84 -2.83 21.90 4.56
C GLN A 84 -2.01 21.12 3.52
N TYR A 85 -0.77 20.76 3.85
CA TYR A 85 0.07 19.93 2.98
C TYR A 85 -0.46 18.52 2.81
N PHE A 86 -1.02 17.88 3.85
CA PHE A 86 -1.70 16.60 3.70
C PHE A 86 -2.78 16.66 2.62
N LYS A 87 -3.67 17.67 2.67
CA LYS A 87 -4.76 17.83 1.69
C LYS A 87 -4.22 18.12 0.29
N LYS A 88 -3.18 18.97 0.17
CA LYS A 88 -2.58 19.35 -1.12
C LYS A 88 -1.83 18.18 -1.75
N LEU A 89 -0.99 17.51 -0.98
CA LEU A 89 -0.21 16.35 -1.43
C LEU A 89 -1.13 15.18 -1.79
N LEU A 90 -2.21 14.93 -1.04
CA LEU A 90 -3.19 13.89 -1.41
C LEU A 90 -3.81 14.15 -2.79
N LYS A 91 -4.20 15.40 -3.09
CA LYS A 91 -4.72 15.77 -4.41
C LYS A 91 -3.68 15.55 -5.51
N ILE A 92 -2.43 15.97 -5.27
CA ILE A 92 -1.32 15.78 -6.21
C ILE A 92 -1.08 14.28 -6.45
N THR A 93 -1.01 13.48 -5.38
CA THR A 93 -0.82 12.03 -5.48
C THR A 93 -1.95 11.39 -6.27
N LEU A 94 -3.22 11.75 -6.02
CA LEU A 94 -4.35 11.24 -6.81
C LEU A 94 -4.21 11.54 -8.30
N THR A 95 -3.87 12.78 -8.66
CA THR A 95 -3.69 13.17 -10.07
C THR A 95 -2.50 12.46 -10.72
N VAL A 96 -1.36 12.41 -10.03
CA VAL A 96 -0.15 11.74 -10.54
C VAL A 96 -0.37 10.24 -10.67
N SER A 97 -1.00 9.60 -9.67
CA SER A 97 -1.33 8.19 -9.72
C SER A 97 -2.32 7.88 -10.82
N LEU A 98 -3.33 8.71 -11.06
CA LEU A 98 -4.25 8.54 -12.18
C LEU A 98 -3.51 8.59 -13.52
N ALA A 99 -2.71 9.63 -13.76
CA ALA A 99 -1.94 9.77 -14.99
C ALA A 99 -0.97 8.60 -15.20
N TRP A 100 -0.29 8.17 -14.14
CA TRP A 100 0.67 7.06 -14.18
C TRP A 100 0.00 5.70 -14.43
N ASN A 101 -1.13 5.41 -13.76
CA ASN A 101 -1.86 4.16 -14.00
C ASN A 101 -2.42 4.10 -15.43
N VAL A 102 -2.92 5.21 -15.99
CA VAL A 102 -3.34 5.26 -17.40
C VAL A 102 -2.18 4.94 -18.34
N LEU A 103 -0.98 5.48 -18.08
CA LEU A 103 0.21 5.19 -18.86
C LEU A 103 0.61 3.70 -18.76
N VAL A 104 0.66 3.15 -17.55
CA VAL A 104 1.01 1.74 -17.32
C VAL A 104 -0.03 0.82 -17.99
N PHE A 105 -1.31 1.16 -17.91
CA PHE A 105 -2.37 0.40 -18.56
C PHE A 105 -2.24 0.44 -20.08
N ALA A 106 -1.94 1.60 -20.68
CA ALA A 106 -1.72 1.71 -22.13
C ALA A 106 -0.50 0.91 -22.61
N VAL A 107 0.54 0.79 -21.78
CA VAL A 107 1.76 0.02 -22.08
C VAL A 107 1.57 -1.49 -21.84
N THR A 108 0.62 -1.89 -21.01
CA THR A 108 0.38 -3.30 -20.64
C THR A 108 0.16 -4.23 -21.85
N PRO A 109 -0.71 -3.91 -22.84
CA PRO A 109 -0.90 -4.76 -24.02
C PRO A 109 0.38 -4.95 -24.83
N VAL A 110 1.22 -3.90 -24.93
CA VAL A 110 2.50 -3.97 -25.63
C VAL A 110 3.48 -4.85 -24.87
N MET A 111 3.55 -4.73 -23.55
CA MET A 111 4.35 -5.61 -22.69
C MET A 111 3.92 -7.06 -22.84
N MET A 112 2.61 -7.33 -22.97
CA MET A 112 2.09 -8.68 -23.15
C MET A 112 2.55 -9.39 -24.42
N ASN A 113 2.93 -8.66 -25.47
CA ASN A 113 3.48 -9.26 -26.70
C ASN A 113 4.89 -9.84 -26.50
N PHE A 114 5.63 -9.39 -25.49
CA PHE A 114 6.96 -9.92 -25.18
C PHE A 114 6.91 -11.21 -24.33
N TYR A 115 5.76 -11.52 -23.72
CA TYR A 115 5.60 -12.72 -22.90
C TYR A 115 5.16 -13.92 -23.74
N GLN A 116 6.00 -14.95 -23.78
CA GLN A 116 5.71 -16.26 -24.38
C GLN A 116 4.91 -17.14 -23.39
N ILE A 117 3.66 -16.79 -23.16
CA ILE A 117 2.73 -17.53 -22.27
C ILE A 117 1.47 -17.94 -23.04
N SER A 118 0.75 -18.94 -22.53
CA SER A 118 -0.52 -19.39 -23.13
C SER A 118 -1.57 -18.27 -23.15
N ASP A 119 -2.52 -18.36 -24.07
CA ASP A 119 -3.54 -17.31 -24.22
C ASP A 119 -4.43 -17.19 -22.98
N GLU A 120 -4.66 -18.30 -22.26
CA GLU A 120 -5.36 -18.29 -20.98
C GLU A 120 -4.59 -17.51 -19.91
N ALA A 121 -3.26 -17.65 -19.88
CA ALA A 121 -2.40 -16.90 -18.97
C ALA A 121 -2.38 -15.40 -19.32
N LYS A 122 -2.37 -15.03 -20.61
CA LYS A 122 -2.47 -13.62 -21.04
C LYS A 122 -3.78 -12.98 -20.60
N GLN A 123 -4.91 -13.67 -20.81
CA GLN A 123 -6.21 -13.17 -20.41
C GLN A 123 -6.28 -12.98 -18.88
N LEU A 124 -5.72 -13.92 -18.12
CA LEU A 124 -5.64 -13.82 -16.67
C LEU A 124 -4.77 -12.63 -16.22
N VAL A 125 -3.62 -12.38 -16.86
CA VAL A 125 -2.79 -11.20 -16.57
C VAL A 125 -3.57 -9.91 -16.80
N ILE A 126 -4.29 -9.79 -17.93
CA ILE A 126 -5.07 -8.58 -18.24
C ILE A 126 -6.13 -8.33 -17.18
N ILE A 127 -6.86 -9.37 -16.76
CA ILE A 127 -7.87 -9.28 -15.68
C ILE A 127 -7.22 -8.82 -14.37
N LEU A 128 -6.10 -9.43 -13.99
CA LEU A 128 -5.39 -9.08 -12.76
C LEU A 128 -4.88 -7.64 -12.82
N VAL A 129 -4.29 -7.21 -13.93
CA VAL A 129 -3.80 -5.84 -14.11
C VAL A 129 -4.94 -4.84 -14.06
N LEU A 130 -6.10 -5.17 -14.61
CA LEU A 130 -7.27 -4.30 -14.59
C LEU A 130 -7.84 -4.15 -13.18
N ILE A 131 -8.01 -5.26 -12.45
CA ILE A 131 -8.42 -5.25 -11.03
C ILE A 131 -7.45 -4.40 -10.21
N HIS A 132 -6.15 -4.64 -10.37
CA HIS A 132 -5.12 -3.88 -9.66
C HIS A 132 -5.12 -2.42 -10.08
N ASN A 133 -5.21 -2.05 -11.36
CA ASN A 133 -5.18 -0.65 -11.80
C ASN A 133 -6.36 0.16 -11.26
N VAL A 134 -7.58 -0.39 -11.33
CA VAL A 134 -8.79 0.29 -10.85
C VAL A 134 -8.69 0.57 -9.35
N PHE A 135 -8.21 -0.40 -8.57
CA PHE A 135 -8.03 -0.21 -7.13
C PHE A 135 -6.80 0.63 -6.77
N ASN A 136 -5.69 0.45 -7.47
CA ASN A 136 -4.41 1.14 -7.23
C ASN A 136 -4.50 2.64 -7.53
N THR A 137 -5.40 3.06 -8.43
CA THR A 137 -5.63 4.46 -8.76
C THR A 137 -6.17 5.27 -7.58
N VAL A 138 -6.97 4.66 -6.70
CA VAL A 138 -7.67 5.36 -5.61
C VAL A 138 -7.21 4.90 -4.24
N ALA A 139 -7.03 3.58 -4.05
CA ALA A 139 -6.75 3.01 -2.74
C ALA A 139 -5.28 3.13 -2.31
N PHE A 140 -4.35 3.04 -3.25
CA PHE A 140 -2.92 3.09 -2.95
C PHE A 140 -2.42 4.48 -2.52
N PRO A 141 -2.79 5.59 -3.20
CA PRO A 141 -2.47 6.96 -2.79
C PRO A 141 -2.94 7.35 -1.39
N MET A 142 -4.13 6.86 -1.02
CA MET A 142 -4.76 7.19 0.25
C MET A 142 -4.31 6.27 1.39
N SER A 143 -3.69 5.14 1.09
CA SER A 143 -3.24 4.20 2.11
C SER A 143 -1.75 4.36 2.44
N GLY A 144 -0.88 4.32 1.42
CA GLY A 144 0.57 4.35 1.60
C GLY A 144 1.10 5.75 1.95
N PRO A 145 1.04 6.72 1.02
CA PRO A 145 1.56 8.07 1.24
C PRO A 145 0.97 8.77 2.47
N LEU A 146 -0.33 8.59 2.71
CA LEU A 146 -1.00 9.14 3.88
C LEU A 146 -0.45 8.55 5.19
N SER A 147 -0.29 7.22 5.25
CA SER A 147 0.34 6.55 6.41
C SER A 147 1.76 7.06 6.63
N ASN A 148 2.53 7.25 5.57
CA ASN A 148 3.90 7.76 5.65
C ASN A 148 3.95 9.19 6.21
N GLY A 149 3.03 10.06 5.80
CA GLY A 149 2.91 11.39 6.40
C GLY A 149 2.49 11.34 7.87
N LEU A 150 1.53 10.47 8.24
CA LEU A 150 1.08 10.31 9.63
C LEU A 150 2.20 9.79 10.54
N ARG A 151 3.05 8.88 10.04
CA ARG A 151 4.27 8.44 10.72
C ARG A 151 5.25 9.58 10.92
N ALA A 152 5.44 10.43 9.89
CA ALA A 152 6.27 11.63 10.02
C ALA A 152 5.72 12.66 11.03
N ALA A 153 4.41 12.61 11.31
CA ALA A 153 3.78 13.34 12.41
C ALA A 153 3.90 12.64 13.78
N ARG A 154 4.76 11.61 13.90
CA ARG A 154 4.99 10.77 15.09
C ARG A 154 3.81 9.91 15.55
N ASP A 155 2.83 9.70 14.67
CA ASP A 155 1.73 8.77 14.92
C ASP A 155 2.05 7.35 14.43
N ILE A 156 3.11 6.76 15.00
CA ILE A 156 3.65 5.47 14.54
C ILE A 156 2.81 4.31 15.07
N LYS A 157 2.34 4.37 16.32
CA LYS A 157 1.60 3.26 16.94
C LYS A 157 0.28 2.97 16.22
N PHE A 158 -0.51 4.00 15.94
CA PHE A 158 -1.80 3.81 15.27
C PHE A 158 -1.59 3.31 13.84
N THR A 159 -0.72 3.97 13.08
CA THR A 159 -0.48 3.61 11.67
C THR A 159 0.10 2.20 11.50
N MET A 160 0.97 1.77 12.42
CA MET A 160 1.53 0.41 12.46
C MET A 160 0.47 -0.64 12.80
N ILE A 161 -0.30 -0.45 13.88
CA ILE A 161 -1.31 -1.44 14.31
C ILE A 161 -2.36 -1.64 13.22
N VAL A 162 -2.87 -0.55 12.64
CA VAL A 162 -3.83 -0.60 11.53
C VAL A 162 -3.22 -1.32 10.33
N SER A 163 -1.96 -1.02 10.01
CA SER A 163 -1.26 -1.63 8.88
C SER A 163 -1.06 -3.14 9.06
N ILE A 164 -0.63 -3.59 10.23
CA ILE A 164 -0.44 -5.01 10.53
C ILE A 164 -1.79 -5.72 10.57
N ALA A 165 -2.78 -5.18 11.29
CA ALA A 165 -4.11 -5.80 11.42
C ALA A 165 -4.81 -5.93 10.06
N SER A 166 -4.72 -4.90 9.21
CA SER A 166 -5.28 -4.94 7.86
C SER A 166 -4.54 -5.95 6.98
N THR A 167 -3.21 -6.01 7.04
CA THR A 167 -2.46 -6.95 6.20
C THR A 167 -2.66 -8.41 6.65
N VAL A 168 -2.66 -8.69 7.94
CA VAL A 168 -2.86 -10.05 8.46
C VAL A 168 -4.33 -10.47 8.34
N GLY A 169 -5.25 -9.67 8.85
CA GLY A 169 -6.68 -9.98 8.82
C GLY A 169 -7.30 -9.82 7.43
N GLY A 170 -7.04 -8.69 6.78
CA GLY A 170 -7.60 -8.35 5.47
C GLY A 170 -6.97 -9.09 4.30
N ARG A 171 -5.65 -9.31 4.31
CA ARG A 171 -4.99 -9.91 3.14
C ARG A 171 -4.86 -11.42 3.24
N LEU A 172 -4.37 -11.95 4.36
CA LEU A 172 -4.16 -13.40 4.52
C LEU A 172 -5.49 -14.16 4.63
N VAL A 173 -6.40 -13.74 5.50
CA VAL A 173 -7.68 -14.45 5.72
C VAL A 173 -8.55 -14.42 4.47
N PHE A 174 -8.70 -13.26 3.83
CA PHE A 174 -9.50 -13.18 2.60
C PHE A 174 -8.84 -13.87 1.41
N SER A 175 -7.50 -13.92 1.33
CA SER A 175 -6.84 -14.71 0.28
C SER A 175 -7.13 -16.20 0.42
N LEU A 176 -7.16 -16.72 1.65
CA LEU A 176 -7.53 -18.12 1.91
C LEU A 176 -9.02 -18.37 1.63
N LEU A 177 -9.91 -17.47 2.08
CA LEU A 177 -11.35 -17.61 1.85
C LEU A 177 -11.72 -17.48 0.37
N LEU A 178 -11.29 -16.42 -0.32
CA LEU A 178 -11.64 -16.17 -1.71
C LEU A 178 -10.87 -17.11 -2.65
N GLY A 179 -9.58 -17.32 -2.40
CA GLY A 179 -8.71 -18.12 -3.27
C GLY A 179 -8.97 -19.62 -3.18
N LEU A 180 -9.06 -20.18 -1.97
CA LEU A 180 -9.19 -21.63 -1.75
C LEU A 180 -10.64 -22.05 -1.53
N TRP A 181 -11.38 -21.39 -0.63
CA TRP A 181 -12.72 -21.85 -0.26
C TRP A 181 -13.77 -21.59 -1.34
N LEU A 182 -13.66 -20.47 -2.05
CA LEU A 182 -14.53 -20.11 -3.18
C LEU A 182 -13.97 -20.53 -4.55
N ASN A 183 -12.81 -21.22 -4.59
CA ASN A 183 -12.16 -21.68 -5.83
C ASN A 183 -11.93 -20.58 -6.88
N LEU A 184 -11.77 -19.31 -6.46
CA LEU A 184 -11.49 -18.19 -7.38
C LEU A 184 -10.01 -18.12 -7.79
N GLY A 185 -9.15 -18.96 -7.21
CA GLY A 185 -7.72 -19.01 -7.52
C GLY A 185 -7.03 -17.66 -7.32
N VAL A 186 -6.15 -17.29 -8.25
CA VAL A 186 -5.41 -16.02 -8.20
C VAL A 186 -6.30 -14.78 -8.33
N ILE A 187 -7.50 -14.89 -8.92
CA ILE A 187 -8.45 -13.76 -8.95
C ILE A 187 -8.97 -13.46 -7.54
N GLY A 188 -9.24 -14.51 -6.74
CA GLY A 188 -9.63 -14.35 -5.33
C GLY A 188 -8.56 -13.63 -4.51
N ILE A 189 -7.29 -13.89 -4.80
CA ILE A 189 -6.15 -13.17 -4.21
C ILE A 189 -6.15 -11.69 -4.59
N ALA A 190 -6.36 -11.37 -5.86
CA ALA A 190 -6.43 -9.97 -6.31
C ALA A 190 -7.54 -9.21 -5.57
N TRP A 191 -8.72 -9.83 -5.40
CA TRP A 191 -9.81 -9.24 -4.63
C TRP A 191 -9.48 -9.06 -3.14
N ALA A 192 -8.79 -10.02 -2.52
CA ALA A 192 -8.33 -9.88 -1.14
C ALA A 192 -7.38 -8.68 -0.96
N MET A 193 -6.45 -8.47 -1.90
CA MET A 193 -5.56 -7.30 -1.90
C MET A 193 -6.32 -5.98 -2.07
N CYS A 194 -7.36 -5.98 -2.91
CA CYS A 194 -8.22 -4.81 -3.11
C CYS A 194 -9.01 -4.48 -1.84
N LEU A 195 -9.56 -5.48 -1.16
CA LEU A 195 -10.33 -5.30 0.07
C LEU A 195 -9.45 -4.79 1.23
N ASP A 196 -8.25 -5.36 1.43
CA ASP A 196 -7.26 -4.87 2.40
C ASP A 196 -6.94 -3.38 2.15
N SER A 197 -6.69 -3.02 0.90
CA SER A 197 -6.40 -1.63 0.52
C SER A 197 -7.59 -0.70 0.80
N ALA A 198 -8.83 -1.13 0.53
CA ALA A 198 -10.03 -0.35 0.77
C ALA A 198 -10.27 -0.11 2.28
N ILE A 199 -10.13 -1.15 3.11
CA ILE A 199 -10.25 -1.06 4.57
C ILE A 199 -9.25 -0.02 5.10
N ARG A 200 -8.00 -0.08 4.64
CA ARG A 200 -6.94 0.82 5.07
C ARG A 200 -7.21 2.28 4.71
N VAL A 201 -7.71 2.54 3.51
CA VAL A 201 -8.13 3.89 3.10
C VAL A 201 -9.21 4.44 4.01
N VAL A 202 -10.24 3.64 4.30
CA VAL A 202 -11.34 4.09 5.15
C VAL A 202 -10.82 4.44 6.54
N ILE A 203 -10.00 3.58 7.13
CA ILE A 203 -9.45 3.81 8.48
C ILE A 203 -8.58 5.07 8.51
N PHE A 204 -7.65 5.24 7.56
CA PHE A 204 -6.78 6.43 7.55
C PHE A 204 -7.53 7.71 7.20
N ALA A 205 -8.54 7.64 6.33
CA ALA A 205 -9.39 8.80 6.04
C ALA A 205 -10.19 9.25 7.27
N LEU A 206 -10.76 8.29 8.03
CA LEU A 206 -11.47 8.58 9.28
C LEU A 206 -10.52 9.13 10.36
N TRP A 207 -9.32 8.57 10.45
CA TRP A 207 -8.30 9.05 11.38
C TRP A 207 -7.83 10.47 11.07
N LEU A 208 -7.54 10.76 9.79
CA LEU A 208 -7.16 12.09 9.33
C LEU A 208 -8.27 13.11 9.64
N LYS A 209 -9.54 12.75 9.42
CA LYS A 209 -10.72 13.58 9.75
C LYS A 209 -10.91 13.77 11.26
N SER A 210 -10.55 12.78 12.07
CA SER A 210 -10.68 12.88 13.53
C SER A 210 -9.78 13.94 14.15
N GLY A 211 -8.71 14.35 13.44
CA GLY A 211 -7.77 15.37 13.90
C GLY A 211 -6.91 14.96 15.10
N LYS A 212 -7.12 13.77 15.67
CA LYS A 212 -6.39 13.23 16.84
C LYS A 212 -4.88 13.13 16.59
N TRP A 213 -4.48 12.94 15.34
CA TRP A 213 -3.09 12.96 14.92
C TRP A 213 -2.37 14.30 15.19
N LYS A 214 -3.11 15.41 15.38
CA LYS A 214 -2.55 16.73 15.70
C LYS A 214 -2.16 16.89 17.17
N GLU A 215 -2.64 16.02 18.04
CA GLU A 215 -2.37 16.09 19.49
C GLU A 215 -1.00 15.51 19.85
N PHE A 216 -0.35 14.79 18.93
CA PHE A 216 1.04 14.35 19.08
C PHE A 216 1.98 15.56 18.99
N LYS A 217 2.25 16.18 20.13
CA LYS A 217 3.19 17.31 20.25
C LYS A 217 4.64 16.85 20.31
N VAL A 218 5.50 17.62 19.65
CA VAL A 218 6.95 17.64 19.84
C VAL A 218 7.22 18.25 21.22
N ILE A 219 7.77 17.45 22.13
CA ILE A 219 8.38 17.96 23.38
C ILE A 219 9.66 18.71 23.00
#